data_AF-A0A177APS4-F1
#
_entry.id   AF-A0A177APS4-F1
#
_cell.length_a   1.000
_cell.length_b   1.000
_cell.length_c   1.000
_cell.angle_alpha   90.00
_cell.angle_beta   90.00
_cell.angle_gamma   90.00
#
_symmetry.space_group_name_H-M   'P 1'
#
loop_
_entity.id
_entity.type
_entity.pdbx_description
1 polymer ?
#
loop_
_entity_poly.entity_id
_entity_poly.type
_entity_poly.pdbx_seq_one_letter_code
_entity_poly.pdbx_strand_id
1 'polypeptide(L)'
;MFCHKNIRLFGVPTVKDVKYLTSTQHEKKLLKQYTGADVSTVHEYQSKKAKIVYVVRVNAFPQAEIYLRDAYAIVAISRHTVALRYYTMVLTNKYFLKILFEIVFI
;
A
#
# COMPACT_ATOMS: atom_id res chain seq x y z
N MET A 1 12.13 -30.90 -3.41
CA MET A 1 12.38 -30.12 -4.64
C MET A 1 11.58 -28.82 -4.56
N PHE A 2 12.15 -27.77 -3.96
CA PHE A 2 11.47 -26.48 -3.80
C PHE A 2 11.71 -25.60 -5.03
N CYS A 3 10.62 -25.26 -5.70
CA CYS A 3 10.57 -24.50 -6.95
C CYS A 3 11.08 -23.06 -6.74
N HIS A 4 12.01 -22.64 -7.60
CA HIS A 4 12.40 -21.24 -7.81
C HIS A 4 11.17 -20.35 -8.08
N LYS A 5 10.75 -19.53 -7.11
CA LYS A 5 9.87 -18.38 -7.37
C LYS A 5 10.39 -17.17 -6.61
N ASN A 6 11.06 -16.29 -7.36
CA ASN A 6 11.26 -14.86 -7.11
C ASN A 6 10.78 -14.37 -5.74
N ILE A 7 11.71 -14.21 -4.80
CA ILE A 7 11.44 -13.63 -3.48
C ILE A 7 10.98 -12.19 -3.69
N ARG A 8 9.66 -11.98 -3.60
CA ARG A 8 9.01 -10.66 -3.57
C ARG A 8 9.25 -10.05 -2.19
N LEU A 9 9.91 -8.90 -2.11
CA LEU A 9 10.01 -8.19 -0.84
C LEU A 9 8.61 -7.93 -0.27
N PHE A 10 8.42 -8.32 0.99
CA PHE A 10 7.20 -8.13 1.78
C PHE A 10 5.95 -8.89 1.29
N GLY A 11 6.10 -9.88 0.40
CA GLY A 11 4.96 -10.69 -0.08
C GLY A 11 3.94 -9.92 -0.94
N VAL A 12 4.28 -8.70 -1.36
CA VAL A 12 3.41 -7.86 -2.19
C VAL A 12 3.40 -8.42 -3.62
N PRO A 13 2.24 -8.80 -4.18
CA PRO A 13 2.17 -9.28 -5.54
C PRO A 13 2.35 -8.13 -6.53
N THR A 14 3.11 -8.36 -7.60
CA THR A 14 3.16 -7.49 -8.78
C THR A 14 2.01 -7.85 -9.71
N VAL A 15 1.07 -6.92 -9.87
CA VAL A 15 -0.14 -7.08 -10.69
C VAL A 15 -0.20 -5.94 -11.71
N LYS A 16 -0.56 -6.26 -12.96
CA LYS A 16 -0.78 -5.24 -14.00
C LYS A 16 -2.05 -4.45 -13.70
N ASP A 17 -2.10 -3.20 -14.17
CA ASP A 17 -3.27 -2.31 -14.02
C ASP A 17 -3.66 -1.98 -12.57
N VAL A 18 -2.73 -2.18 -11.64
CA VAL A 18 -2.87 -1.79 -10.24
C VAL A 18 -1.97 -0.60 -9.94
N LYS A 19 -2.53 0.40 -9.26
CA LYS A 19 -1.75 1.53 -8.77
C LYS A 19 -1.20 1.25 -7.38
N TYR A 20 0.11 1.37 -7.21
CA TYR A 20 0.76 1.18 -5.91
C TYR A 20 0.95 2.55 -5.25
N LEU A 21 0.49 2.66 -4.00
CA LEU A 21 0.62 3.86 -3.19
C LEU A 21 1.44 3.58 -1.92
N THR A 22 2.26 4.53 -1.53
CA THR A 22 3.07 4.47 -0.30
C THR A 22 3.12 5.83 0.38
N SER A 23 3.44 5.86 1.67
CA SER A 23 3.47 7.11 2.43
C SER A 23 4.72 7.93 2.14
N THR A 24 5.89 7.30 2.01
CA THR A 24 7.18 8.02 1.89
C THR A 24 7.87 7.83 0.53
N GLN A 25 8.71 8.79 0.15
CA GLN A 25 9.53 8.72 -1.07
C GLN A 25 10.58 7.60 -1.01
N HIS A 26 11.10 7.29 0.17
CA HIS A 26 12.04 6.19 0.37
C HIS A 26 11.40 4.85 0.03
N GLU A 27 10.20 4.59 0.56
CA GLU A 27 9.45 3.37 0.25
C GLU A 27 9.06 3.29 -1.22
N LYS A 28 8.74 4.43 -1.86
CA LYS A 28 8.46 4.47 -3.30
C LYS A 28 9.66 3.97 -4.10
N LYS A 29 10.87 4.42 -3.76
CA LYS A 29 12.10 3.99 -4.42
C LYS A 29 12.31 2.48 -4.26
N LEU A 30 12.16 1.97 -3.03
CA LEU A 30 12.26 0.53 -2.74
C LEU A 30 11.22 -0.27 -3.54
N LEU A 31 9.93 0.07 -3.41
CA LEU A 31 8.84 -0.61 -4.09
C LEU A 31 9.03 -0.61 -5.61
N LYS A 32 9.42 0.52 -6.19
CA LYS A 32 9.68 0.63 -7.63
C LYS A 32 10.84 -0.27 -8.06
N GLN A 33 11.91 -0.32 -7.27
CA GLN A 33 13.08 -1.16 -7.55
C GLN A 33 12.74 -2.67 -7.48
N TYR A 34 11.91 -3.09 -6.53
CA TYR A 34 11.63 -4.52 -6.32
C TYR A 34 10.44 -5.06 -7.11
N THR A 35 9.43 -4.24 -7.36
CA THR A 35 8.20 -4.69 -8.05
C THR A 35 8.20 -4.33 -9.52
N GLY A 36 8.97 -3.32 -9.95
CA GLY A 36 8.88 -2.74 -11.29
C GLY A 36 7.52 -2.09 -11.60
N ALA A 37 6.64 -1.95 -10.61
CA ALA A 37 5.28 -1.46 -10.80
C ALA A 37 5.21 0.08 -10.82
N ASP A 38 4.05 0.61 -11.21
CA ASP A 38 3.76 2.03 -11.15
C ASP A 38 3.45 2.45 -9.69
N VAL A 39 4.47 2.97 -9.01
CA VAL A 39 4.41 3.40 -7.60
C VAL A 39 4.41 4.92 -7.50
N SER A 40 3.47 5.47 -6.73
CA SER A 40 3.44 6.89 -6.36
C SER A 40 3.29 7.03 -4.85
N THR A 41 3.70 8.19 -4.31
CA THR A 41 3.33 8.51 -2.94
C THR A 41 1.86 8.92 -2.85
N VAL A 42 1.25 8.77 -1.68
CA VAL A 42 -0.12 9.26 -1.43
C VAL A 42 -0.24 10.75 -1.76
N HIS A 43 0.79 11.53 -1.44
CA HIS A 43 0.84 12.97 -1.71
C HIS A 43 0.85 13.27 -3.22
N GLU A 44 1.64 12.54 -4.01
CA GLU A 44 1.70 12.68 -5.48
C GLU A 44 0.40 12.28 -6.18
N TYR A 45 -0.38 11.39 -5.57
CA TYR A 45 -1.56 10.78 -6.19
C TYR A 45 -2.88 11.38 -5.68
N GLN A 46 -2.83 12.48 -4.92
CA GLN A 46 -4.00 13.08 -4.26
C GLN A 46 -5.12 13.54 -5.21
N SER A 47 -4.79 13.87 -6.47
CA SER A 47 -5.78 14.35 -7.47
C SER A 47 -6.22 13.26 -8.46
N LYS A 48 -5.71 12.03 -8.32
CA LYS A 48 -5.93 10.94 -9.28
C LYS A 48 -6.78 9.82 -8.66
N LYS A 49 -7.36 8.98 -9.51
CA LYS A 49 -8.11 7.77 -9.12
C LYS A 49 -7.67 6.59 -9.97
N ALA A 50 -7.73 5.38 -9.39
CA ALA A 50 -7.46 4.12 -10.08
C ALA A 50 -8.54 3.10 -9.73
N LYS A 51 -8.77 2.14 -10.64
CA LYS A 51 -9.72 1.04 -10.39
C LYS A 51 -9.29 0.23 -9.17
N ILE A 52 -8.02 -0.21 -9.16
CA ILE A 52 -7.45 -1.01 -8.08
C ILE A 52 -6.24 -0.26 -7.51
N VAL A 53 -6.23 -0.10 -6.19
CA VAL A 53 -5.15 0.58 -5.46
C VAL A 53 -4.56 -0.36 -4.42
N TYR A 54 -3.26 -0.58 -4.49
CA TYR A 54 -2.50 -1.29 -3.46
C TYR A 54 -1.72 -0.28 -2.63
N VAL A 55 -2.16 -0.06 -1.40
CA VAL A 55 -1.42 0.76 -0.45
C VAL A 55 -0.43 -0.14 0.26
N VAL A 56 0.85 0.20 0.18
CA VAL A 56 1.93 -0.59 0.77
C VAL A 56 2.67 0.25 1.79
N ARG A 57 2.78 -0.30 3.01
CA ARG A 57 3.64 0.22 4.08
C ARG A 57 4.76 -0.77 4.31
N VAL A 58 5.97 -0.36 3.97
CA VAL A 58 7.18 -1.14 4.21
C VAL A 58 7.75 -0.82 5.60
N ASN A 59 7.54 0.39 6.10
CA ASN A 59 8.06 0.78 7.41
C ASN A 59 7.44 -0.05 8.55
N ALA A 60 8.28 -0.83 9.23
CA ALA A 60 7.93 -1.68 10.36
C ALA A 60 7.77 -0.93 11.69
N PHE A 61 8.17 0.35 11.78
CA PHE A 61 8.06 1.14 13.00
C PHE A 61 6.65 1.77 13.12
N PRO A 62 5.81 1.34 14.09
CA PRO A 62 4.44 1.83 14.23
C PRO A 62 4.39 3.31 14.62
N GLN A 63 5.34 3.80 15.43
CA GLN A 63 5.38 5.18 15.93
C GLN A 63 5.77 6.25 14.90
N ALA A 64 6.03 5.88 13.64
CA ALA A 64 6.35 6.88 12.62
C ALA A 64 5.14 7.80 12.37
N GLU A 65 5.32 9.09 12.63
CA GLU A 65 4.25 10.09 12.70
C GLU A 65 3.35 10.14 11.46
N ILE A 66 3.93 9.94 10.27
CA ILE A 66 3.20 9.93 8.99
C ILE A 66 2.09 8.87 8.94
N TYR A 67 2.22 7.78 9.70
CA TYR A 67 1.21 6.71 9.78
C TYR A 67 0.17 6.92 10.87
N LEU A 68 0.37 7.91 11.74
CA LEU A 68 -0.58 8.30 12.78
C LEU A 68 -1.54 9.39 12.30
N ARG A 69 -1.24 10.03 11.15
CA ARG A 69 -2.04 11.12 10.59
C ARG A 69 -3.18 10.58 9.73
N ASP A 70 -4.41 10.71 10.21
CA ASP A 70 -5.62 10.22 9.56
C ASP A 70 -5.81 10.75 8.13
N ALA A 71 -5.40 12.00 7.87
CA ALA A 71 -5.50 12.62 6.55
C ALA A 71 -4.81 11.79 5.45
N TYR A 72 -3.65 11.21 5.73
CA TYR A 72 -2.94 10.38 4.75
C TYR A 72 -3.67 9.07 4.47
N ALA A 73 -4.25 8.45 5.50
CA ALA A 73 -5.05 7.23 5.34
C ALA A 73 -6.30 7.52 4.50
N ILE A 74 -7.03 8.60 4.80
CA ILE A 74 -8.25 9.01 4.09
C ILE A 74 -7.94 9.29 2.61
N VAL A 75 -6.87 10.02 2.32
CA VAL A 75 -6.48 10.30 0.93
C VAL A 75 -6.17 8.99 0.22
N ALA A 76 -5.35 8.12 0.80
CA ALA A 76 -4.98 6.83 0.21
C ALA A 76 -6.20 5.93 -0.07
N ILE A 77 -7.15 5.89 0.87
CA ILE A 77 -8.37 5.10 0.75
C ILE A 77 -9.25 5.68 -0.36
N SER A 78 -9.48 6.99 -0.41
CA SER A 78 -10.37 7.60 -1.40
C SER A 78 -9.88 7.56 -2.86
N ARG A 79 -8.72 6.95 -3.16
CA ARG A 79 -8.17 6.87 -4.52
C ARG A 79 -8.68 5.67 -5.34
N HIS A 80 -9.21 4.63 -4.70
CA HIS A 80 -9.73 3.47 -5.42
C HIS A 80 -11.17 3.71 -5.89
N THR A 81 -11.56 3.06 -6.99
CA THR A 81 -12.96 3.05 -7.45
C THR A 81 -13.60 1.66 -7.45
N VAL A 82 -12.79 0.59 -7.41
CA VAL A 82 -13.28 -0.80 -7.40
C VAL A 82 -12.74 -1.57 -6.20
N ALA A 83 -11.43 -1.57 -5.99
CA ALA A 83 -10.83 -2.36 -4.91
C ALA A 83 -9.60 -1.70 -4.30
N LEU A 84 -9.44 -1.85 -2.99
CA LEU A 84 -8.25 -1.45 -2.25
C LEU A 84 -7.69 -2.63 -1.48
N ARG A 85 -6.36 -2.80 -1.53
CA ARG A 85 -5.64 -3.74 -0.65
C ARG A 85 -4.54 -3.01 0.08
N TYR A 86 -4.43 -3.29 1.37
CA TYR A 86 -3.39 -2.73 2.22
C TYR A 86 -2.38 -3.82 2.59
N TYR A 87 -1.12 -3.59 2.26
CA TYR A 87 -0.01 -4.47 2.62
C TYR A 87 0.84 -3.77 3.67
N THR A 88 1.05 -4.41 4.81
CA THR A 88 1.89 -3.89 5.88
C THR A 88 2.69 -4.98 6.55
N MET A 89 3.88 -4.62 7.04
CA MET A 89 4.67 -5.47 7.93
C MET A 89 4.25 -5.38 9.39
N VAL A 90 3.39 -4.42 9.76
CA VAL A 90 3.00 -4.18 11.14
C VAL A 90 1.63 -4.80 11.41
N LEU A 91 1.61 -5.83 12.25
CA LEU A 91 0.37 -6.53 12.62
C LEU A 91 -0.54 -5.69 13.53
N THR A 92 0.00 -4.75 14.30
CA THR A 92 -0.73 -3.96 15.33
C THR A 92 -1.08 -2.54 14.88
N ASN A 93 -1.33 -2.33 13.57
CA ASN A 93 -1.64 -0.99 13.09
C ASN A 93 -3.09 -0.59 13.43
N LYS A 94 -3.24 0.45 14.28
CA LYS A 94 -4.50 0.96 14.85
C LYS A 94 -5.60 1.22 13.81
N TYR A 95 -5.24 1.67 12.61
CA TYR A 95 -6.21 2.18 11.64
C TYR A 95 -6.61 1.16 10.57
N PHE A 96 -5.65 0.36 10.07
CA PHE A 96 -5.92 -0.47 8.90
C PHE A 96 -6.45 -1.87 9.20
N LEU A 97 -6.21 -2.42 10.40
CA LEU A 97 -6.93 -3.62 10.85
C LEU A 97 -8.45 -3.37 10.94
N LYS A 98 -8.84 -2.15 11.31
CA LYS A 98 -10.25 -1.75 11.43
C LYS A 98 -10.91 -1.54 10.06
N ILE A 99 -10.16 -0.99 9.10
CA ILE A 99 -10.66 -0.65 7.76
C ILE A 99 -10.65 -1.85 6.80
N LEU A 100 -9.72 -2.81 6.94
CA LEU A 100 -9.74 -4.06 6.16
C LEU A 100 -10.98 -4.93 6.47
N PHE A 101 -11.54 -4.82 7.67
CA PHE A 101 -12.80 -5.49 8.03
C PHE A 101 -14.04 -4.80 7.45
N GLU A 102 -14.03 -3.47 7.30
CA GLU A 102 -15.17 -2.72 6.77
C GLU A 102 -15.20 -2.58 5.24
N ILE A 103 -14.08 -2.77 4.51
CA ILE A 103 -14.06 -2.61 3.03
C ILE A 103 -14.29 -3.93 2.27
N VAL A 104 -14.41 -5.06 2.98
CA VAL A 104 -14.99 -6.29 2.42
C VAL A 104 -16.48 -6.34 2.77
N PHE A 105 -17.26 -5.40 2.23
CA PHE A 105 -18.71 -5.61 2.12
C PHE A 105 -18.95 -6.46 0.87
N ILE A 106 -19.11 -7.76 1.09
CA ILE A 106 -20.10 -8.54 0.32
C ILE A 106 -21.47 -8.13 0.84
#